data_AF-A0A946MS07-F1
#
_entry.id   AF-A0A946MS07-F1
#
_cell.length_a   1.000
_cell.length_b   1.000
_cell.length_c   1.000
_cell.angle_alpha   90.00
_cell.angle_beta   90.00
_cell.angle_gamma   90.00
#
_symmetry.space_group_name_H-M   'P 1'
#
loop_
_entity.id
_entity.type
_entity.pdbx_description
1 polymer ?
#
loop_
_entity_poly.entity_id
_entity_poly.type
_entity_poly.pdbx_seq_one_letter_code
_entity_poly.pdbx_strand_id
1 'polypeptide(L)'
;ATTEQIDDIMTHGFGLRWAQKGLFETYRTAGGKAGMRHFLEQFGPCLQWPWTKLTDVPELDDELINRIVTQSDEQAAGRTVSELEDERDANLVAMLKSLRAQDSAAGAFLNNLSSAHLS
;
A
#
# COMPACT_ATOMS: atom_id res chain seq x y z
N ALA A 1 -3.66 -12.31 13.12
CA ALA A 1 -2.41 -11.73 12.64
C ALA A 1 -1.88 -10.78 13.72
N THR A 2 -0.56 -10.63 13.82
CA THR A 2 0.09 -9.55 14.58
C THR A 2 0.15 -8.27 13.72
N THR A 3 0.49 -7.13 14.31
CA THR A 3 0.75 -5.88 13.55
C THR A 3 1.83 -6.09 12.50
N GLU A 4 2.95 -6.72 12.88
CA GLU A 4 4.07 -7.01 11.97
C GLU A 4 3.65 -7.88 10.78
N GLN A 5 2.86 -8.94 11.01
CA GLN A 5 2.36 -9.78 9.92
C GLN A 5 1.46 -9.02 8.95
N ILE A 6 0.67 -8.06 9.46
CA ILE A 6 -0.18 -7.21 8.63
C ILE A 6 0.72 -6.28 7.81
N ASP A 7 1.70 -5.62 8.45
CA ASP A 7 2.64 -4.71 7.79
C ASP A 7 3.53 -5.43 6.77
N ASP A 8 3.94 -6.67 7.03
CA ASP A 8 4.69 -7.51 6.09
C ASP A 8 3.87 -7.78 4.82
N ILE A 9 2.58 -8.08 4.96
CA ILE A 9 1.69 -8.26 3.81
C ILE A 9 1.56 -6.96 3.01
N MET A 10 1.55 -5.80 3.68
CA MET A 10 1.52 -4.50 3.02
C MET A 10 2.83 -4.23 2.26
N THR A 11 3.96 -4.34 2.95
CA THR A 11 5.30 -3.92 2.46
C THR A 11 5.96 -4.91 1.52
N HIS A 12 5.64 -6.21 1.63
CA HIS A 12 6.17 -7.26 0.75
C HIS A 12 5.14 -7.77 -0.27
N GLY A 13 3.87 -7.37 -0.13
CA GLY A 13 2.77 -7.84 -0.97
C GLY A 13 2.22 -6.76 -1.89
N PHE A 14 0.97 -6.37 -1.64
CA PHE A 14 0.23 -5.52 -2.58
C PHE A 14 0.58 -4.03 -2.47
N GLY A 15 1.11 -3.57 -1.33
CA GLY A 15 1.51 -2.18 -1.14
C GLY A 15 2.58 -1.74 -2.14
N LEU A 16 3.53 -2.62 -2.49
CA LEU A 16 4.53 -2.35 -3.54
C LEU A 16 3.90 -2.13 -4.92
N ARG A 17 2.80 -2.82 -5.23
CA ARG A 17 2.08 -2.60 -6.49
C ARG A 17 1.40 -1.25 -6.49
N TRP A 18 0.77 -0.88 -5.38
CA TRP A 18 0.08 0.40 -5.24
C TRP A 18 1.02 1.59 -5.17
N ALA A 19 2.23 1.40 -4.67
CA ALA A 19 3.26 2.43 -4.65
C ALA A 19 3.64 2.96 -6.05
N GLN A 20 3.47 2.13 -7.10
CA GLN A 20 3.81 2.50 -8.49
C GLN A 20 2.63 2.46 -9.45
N LYS A 21 1.46 1.95 -9.04
CA LYS A 21 0.33 1.72 -9.94
C LYS A 21 -1.02 1.82 -9.22
N GLY A 22 -1.92 2.64 -9.78
CA GLY A 22 -3.27 2.79 -9.24
C GLY A 22 -4.10 1.50 -9.26
N LEU A 23 -5.22 1.51 -8.54
CA LEU A 23 -6.07 0.33 -8.34
C LEU A 23 -6.53 -0.32 -9.66
N PHE A 24 -7.07 0.48 -10.59
CA PHE A 24 -7.60 -0.05 -11.85
C PHE A 24 -6.51 -0.59 -12.78
N GLU A 25 -5.34 0.02 -12.81
CA GLU A 25 -4.24 -0.54 -13.59
C GLU A 25 -3.72 -1.84 -12.97
N THR A 26 -3.68 -1.92 -11.64
CA THR A 26 -3.36 -3.16 -10.91
C THR A 26 -4.34 -4.27 -11.30
N TYR A 27 -5.65 -4.01 -11.28
CA TYR A 27 -6.68 -4.97 -11.72
C TYR A 27 -6.56 -5.33 -13.20
N ARG A 28 -6.28 -4.35 -14.06
CA ARG A 28 -6.05 -4.60 -15.48
C ARG A 28 -4.88 -5.55 -15.71
N THR A 29 -3.77 -5.36 -14.98
CA THR A 29 -2.60 -6.26 -15.07
C THR A 29 -2.88 -7.65 -14.49
N ALA A 30 -3.70 -7.73 -13.43
CA ALA A 30 -4.13 -9.00 -12.84
C ALA A 30 -5.04 -9.81 -13.79
N GLY A 31 -5.78 -9.15 -14.67
CA GLY A 31 -6.56 -9.79 -15.74
C GLY A 31 -5.72 -10.40 -16.88
N GLY A 32 -4.38 -10.27 -16.83
CA GLY A 32 -3.48 -10.79 -17.85
C GLY A 32 -3.66 -10.14 -19.22
N LYS A 33 -3.32 -10.85 -20.31
CA LYS A 33 -3.39 -10.32 -21.68
C LYS A 33 -4.80 -9.85 -22.10
N ALA A 34 -5.85 -10.42 -21.50
CA ALA A 34 -7.24 -10.06 -21.76
C ALA A 34 -7.71 -8.83 -20.94
N GLY A 35 -6.89 -8.35 -20.02
CA GLY A 35 -7.07 -7.09 -19.31
C GLY A 35 -8.27 -7.04 -18.37
N MET A 36 -8.79 -5.82 -18.16
CA MET A 36 -9.81 -5.55 -17.14
C MET A 36 -11.11 -6.37 -17.31
N ARG A 37 -11.56 -6.60 -18.55
CA ARG A 37 -12.79 -7.39 -18.79
C ARG A 37 -12.66 -8.79 -18.22
N HIS A 38 -11.55 -9.46 -18.51
CA HIS A 38 -11.28 -10.80 -18.02
C HIS A 38 -11.13 -10.83 -16.49
N PHE A 39 -10.48 -9.82 -15.90
CA PHE A 39 -10.43 -9.68 -14.44
C PHE A 39 -11.84 -9.60 -13.83
N LEU A 40 -12.71 -8.75 -14.39
CA LEU A 40 -14.09 -8.59 -13.91
C LEU A 40 -14.95 -9.83 -14.14
N GLU A 41 -14.76 -10.57 -15.24
CA GLU A 41 -15.48 -11.83 -15.49
C GLU A 41 -15.02 -12.95 -14.54
N GLN A 42 -13.73 -12.98 -14.20
CA GLN A 42 -13.17 -13.96 -13.26
C GLN A 42 -13.60 -13.70 -11.81
N PHE A 43 -13.55 -12.45 -11.35
CA PHE A 43 -13.83 -12.08 -9.96
C PHE A 43 -15.24 -11.52 -9.74
N GLY A 44 -15.97 -11.20 -10.80
CA GLY A 44 -17.37 -10.74 -10.75
C GLY A 44 -18.32 -11.73 -10.07
N PRO A 45 -18.22 -13.05 -10.32
CA PRO A 45 -19.01 -14.05 -9.59
C PRO A 45 -18.69 -14.08 -8.09
N CYS A 46 -17.43 -13.79 -7.73
CA CYS A 46 -17.07 -13.67 -6.33
C CYS A 46 -17.84 -12.52 -5.68
N LEU A 47 -18.26 -11.46 -6.40
CA LEU A 47 -18.97 -10.28 -5.86
C LEU A 47 -20.29 -10.62 -5.15
N GLN A 48 -20.86 -11.79 -5.43
CA GLN A 48 -22.07 -12.31 -4.81
C GLN A 48 -21.81 -13.16 -3.56
N TRP A 49 -20.55 -13.51 -3.28
CA TRP A 49 -20.19 -14.23 -2.06
C TRP A 49 -20.32 -13.29 -0.85
N PRO A 50 -20.62 -13.80 0.35
CA PRO A 50 -20.55 -13.00 1.57
C PRO A 50 -19.07 -12.64 1.83
N TRP A 51 -18.61 -11.52 1.24
CA TRP A 51 -17.20 -11.14 1.10
C TRP A 51 -16.43 -11.02 2.41
N THR A 52 -17.14 -10.73 3.49
CA THR A 52 -16.50 -10.46 4.76
C THR A 52 -17.33 -11.07 5.87
N LYS A 53 -16.76 -12.07 6.57
CA LYS A 53 -17.17 -12.41 7.94
C LYS A 53 -16.83 -11.30 8.96
N LEU A 54 -16.43 -10.12 8.48
CA LEU A 54 -16.15 -8.91 9.26
C LEU A 54 -17.45 -8.23 9.74
N THR A 55 -18.52 -9.00 9.94
CA THR A 55 -19.72 -8.55 10.65
C THR A 55 -19.50 -8.61 12.15
N ASP A 56 -18.64 -9.53 12.60
CA ASP A 56 -18.22 -9.65 13.99
C ASP A 56 -16.97 -8.77 14.19
N VAL A 57 -17.22 -7.46 14.30
CA VAL A 57 -16.18 -6.47 14.58
C VAL A 57 -15.92 -6.48 16.09
N PRO A 58 -14.66 -6.69 16.55
CA PRO A 58 -14.35 -6.58 17.97
C PRO A 58 -14.58 -5.14 18.42
N GLU A 59 -15.15 -4.97 19.61
CA GLU A 59 -15.22 -3.66 20.26
C GLU A 59 -13.79 -3.15 20.52
N LEU A 60 -13.59 -1.85 20.35
CA LEU A 60 -12.32 -1.22 20.68
C LEU A 60 -12.28 -0.98 22.19
N ASP A 61 -11.79 -1.96 22.92
CA ASP A 61 -11.59 -1.91 24.37
C ASP A 61 -10.11 -1.75 24.76
N ASP A 62 -9.87 -1.55 26.07
CA ASP A 62 -8.52 -1.36 26.60
C ASP A 62 -7.63 -2.58 26.36
N GLU A 63 -8.18 -3.80 26.34
CA GLU A 63 -7.41 -5.02 26.07
C GLU A 63 -6.87 -5.02 24.63
N LEU A 64 -7.74 -4.72 23.66
CA LEU A 64 -7.37 -4.63 22.25
C LEU A 64 -6.38 -3.50 22.00
N ILE A 65 -6.58 -2.32 22.62
CA ILE A 65 -5.66 -1.19 22.52
C ILE A 65 -4.28 -1.58 23.05
N ASN A 66 -4.20 -2.13 24.27
CA ASN A 66 -2.93 -2.50 24.90
C ASN A 66 -2.18 -3.55 24.08
N ARG A 67 -2.92 -4.49 23.46
CA ARG A 67 -2.33 -5.49 22.56
C ARG A 67 -1.71 -4.84 21.31
N ILE A 68 -2.41 -3.90 20.66
CA ILE A 68 -1.89 -3.20 19.47
C ILE A 68 -0.66 -2.37 19.84
N VAL A 69 -0.71 -1.64 20.96
CA VAL A 69 0.41 -0.84 21.46
C VAL A 69 1.63 -1.71 21.73
N THR A 70 1.47 -2.82 22.46
CA THR A 70 2.57 -3.74 22.77
C THR A 70 3.24 -4.27 21.50
N GLN A 71 2.44 -4.73 20.53
CA GLN A 71 2.97 -5.23 19.26
C GLN A 71 3.64 -4.13 18.43
N SER A 72 3.10 -2.92 18.45
CA SER A 72 3.69 -1.77 17.78
C SER A 72 5.04 -1.37 18.40
N ASP A 73 5.15 -1.39 19.72
CA ASP A 73 6.39 -1.08 20.45
C ASP A 73 7.48 -2.14 20.20
N GLU A 74 7.09 -3.42 20.20
CA GLU A 74 7.96 -4.54 19.83
C GLU A 74 8.52 -4.36 18.41
N GLN A 75 7.64 -4.00 17.46
CA GLN A 75 8.01 -3.76 16.05
C GLN A 75 8.89 -2.50 15.88
N ALA A 76 8.62 -1.44 16.66
CA ALA A 76 9.48 -0.26 16.69
C ALA A 76 10.88 -0.59 17.22
N ALA A 77 11.03 -1.64 18.03
CA ALA A 77 12.32 -2.14 18.52
C ALA A 77 13.17 -1.05 19.20
N GLY A 78 12.52 -0.16 19.96
CA GLY A 78 13.16 0.95 20.67
C GLY A 78 13.48 2.18 19.81
N ARG A 79 13.16 2.17 18.51
CA ARG A 79 13.28 3.35 17.64
C ARG A 79 12.23 4.40 18.02
N THR A 80 12.66 5.65 18.00
CA THR A 80 11.79 6.81 18.15
C THR A 80 10.93 7.02 16.90
N VAL A 81 9.82 7.73 17.06
CA VAL A 81 8.98 8.13 15.92
C VAL A 81 9.80 8.92 14.88
N SER A 82 10.70 9.81 15.32
CA SER A 82 11.54 10.59 14.42
C SER A 82 12.46 9.70 13.56
N GLU A 83 13.06 8.65 14.13
CA GLU A 83 13.90 7.73 13.37
C GLU A 83 13.10 6.95 12.33
N LEU A 84 11.87 6.55 12.68
CA LEU A 84 10.95 5.88 11.74
C LEU A 84 10.48 6.82 10.63
N GLU A 85 10.25 8.10 10.95
CA GLU A 85 9.91 9.13 9.96
C GLU A 85 11.07 9.40 9.00
N ASP A 86 12.30 9.53 9.52
CA ASP A 86 13.50 9.71 8.72
C ASP A 86 13.72 8.52 7.77
N GLU A 87 13.54 7.29 8.26
CA GLU A 87 13.60 6.07 7.46
C GLU A 87 12.53 6.07 6.35
N ARG A 88 11.27 6.37 6.71
CA ARG A 88 10.16 6.46 5.76
C ARG A 88 10.45 7.49 4.67
N ASP A 89 10.89 8.68 5.04
CA ASP A 89 11.09 9.79 4.11
C ASP A 89 12.28 9.52 3.18
N ALA A 90 13.36 8.93 3.68
CA ALA A 90 14.46 8.46 2.85
C ALA A 90 14.01 7.43 1.81
N ASN A 91 13.20 6.45 2.22
CA ASN A 91 12.65 5.42 1.33
C ASN A 91 11.70 6.03 0.28
N LEU A 92 10.83 6.95 0.67
CA LEU A 92 9.93 7.66 -0.23
C LEU A 92 10.70 8.47 -1.28
N VAL A 93 11.73 9.20 -0.87
CA VAL A 93 12.59 9.96 -1.80
C VAL A 93 13.27 9.02 -2.81
N ALA A 94 13.81 7.89 -2.35
CA ALA A 94 14.44 6.91 -3.24
C ALA A 94 13.44 6.36 -4.28
N MET A 95 12.23 6.03 -3.85
CA MET A 95 11.16 5.55 -4.72
C MET A 95 10.73 6.62 -5.74
N LEU A 96 10.52 7.86 -5.31
CA LEU A 96 10.16 8.97 -6.20
C LEU A 96 11.24 9.23 -7.24
N LYS A 97 12.52 9.17 -6.86
CA LYS A 97 13.65 9.28 -7.81
C LYS A 97 13.62 8.16 -8.86
N SER A 98 13.36 6.92 -8.45
CA SER A 98 13.23 5.79 -9.35
C SER A 98 12.06 5.99 -10.33
N LEU A 99 10.87 6.32 -9.84
CA LEU A 99 9.70 6.56 -10.67
C LEU A 99 9.88 7.75 -11.63
N ARG A 100 10.59 8.79 -11.18
CA ARG A 100 10.93 9.97 -12.01
C ARG A 100 11.85 9.60 -13.16
N ALA A 101 12.85 8.75 -12.91
CA ALA A 101 13.74 8.25 -13.96
C ALA A 101 13.00 7.38 -14.99
N GLN A 102 11.95 6.67 -14.57
CA GLN A 102 11.08 5.88 -15.45
C GLN A 102 9.96 6.71 -16.10
N ASP A 103 9.87 8.01 -15.80
CA ASP A 103 8.79 8.91 -16.23
C ASP A 103 7.39 8.28 -16.04
N SER A 104 7.13 7.73 -14.86
CA SER A 104 5.89 7.00 -14.57
C SER A 104 5.32 7.37 -13.20
N ALA A 105 4.01 7.11 -13.01
CA ALA A 105 3.28 7.37 -11.77
C ALA A 105 3.57 8.78 -11.19
N ALA A 106 3.89 8.88 -9.90
CA ALA A 106 4.25 10.14 -9.26
C ALA A 106 5.50 10.79 -9.90
N GLY A 107 6.40 10.00 -10.48
CA GLY A 107 7.59 10.50 -11.17
C GLY A 107 7.28 11.34 -12.40
N ALA A 108 6.35 10.88 -13.24
CA ALA A 108 5.88 11.64 -14.41
C ALA A 108 5.27 12.98 -14.01
N PHE A 109 4.47 12.98 -12.93
CA PHE A 109 3.90 14.20 -12.37
C PHE A 109 4.99 15.19 -11.92
N LEU A 110 6.02 14.72 -11.22
CA LEU A 110 7.15 15.55 -10.78
C LEU A 110 7.96 16.14 -11.94
N ASN A 111 8.13 15.38 -13.03
CA ASN A 111 8.77 15.88 -14.25
C ASN A 111 7.97 17.02 -14.88
N ASN A 112 6.64 16.86 -14.99
CA ASN A 112 5.75 17.88 -15.53
C ASN A 112 5.77 19.17 -14.71
N LEU A 113 5.74 19.08 -13.38
CA LEU A 113 5.84 20.24 -12.49
C LEU A 113 7.16 21.00 -12.66
N SER A 114 8.27 20.27 -12.81
CA SER A 114 9.60 20.87 -13.00
C SER A 114 9.66 21.65 -14.32
N SER A 115 9.10 21.11 -15.39
CA SER A 115 9.07 21.74 -16.71
C SER A 115 8.21 22.99 -16.75
N ALA A 116 7.05 22.98 -16.07
CA ALA A 116 6.14 24.13 -16.00
C ALA A 116 6.70 25.32 -15.19
N HIS A 117 7.68 25.09 -14.32
CA HIS A 117 8.36 26.15 -13.57
C HIS A 117 9.54 26.77 -14.35
N LEU A 118 9.96 26.14 -15.45
CA LEU A 118 11.05 26.59 -16.31
C LEU A 118 10.54 27.30 -17.58
N SER A 119 9.22 27.33 -17.81
CA SER A 119 8.53 28.02 -18.91
C SER A 119 7.87 29.31 -18.43
#